data_AF-A0A496RIV9-F1
#
_entry.id   AF-A0A496RIV9-F1
#
_cell.length_a   1.000
_cell.length_b   1.000
_cell.length_c   1.000
_cell.angle_alpha   90.00
_cell.angle_beta   90.00
_cell.angle_gamma   90.00
#
_symmetry.space_group_name_H-M   'P 1'
#
loop_
_entity.id
_entity.type
_entity.pdbx_description
1 polymer ?
#
loop_
_entity_poly.entity_id
_entity_poly.type
_entity_poly.pdbx_seq_one_letter_code
_entity_poly.pdbx_strand_id
1 'polypeptide(L)'
;MEKLIVITDNSNKEKLLSSLKERLSIEVEFYSPQEILDTPAGDVNTLKAYSALTFSQLPKGFLPLLEDSSTCFLGGAKALYYSINLFLLGVLIILGIFSSLVLNTSLKGRIKFLEKKVKRMESIFPLERRFKGESSETLRKILKEREAKINAIKERMDAFVDIAPILERLGSLLPQGVWLEEVNLSYPKGVSLEAEISGYIWLGDSAKETDALDKLISNIREEEELKKILSHLDLVGKETEILEGLRVTHFRIRLY
;
A
#
# COMPACT_ATOMS: atom_id res chain seq x y z
N MET A 1 72.73 30.21 -39.29
CA MET A 1 72.80 28.82 -39.79
C MET A 1 71.50 28.17 -39.43
N GLU A 2 70.76 27.67 -40.42
CA GLU A 2 69.58 26.85 -40.16
C GLU A 2 70.06 25.49 -39.64
N LYS A 3 69.33 24.92 -38.68
CA LYS A 3 69.69 23.67 -38.01
C LYS A 3 68.49 22.74 -38.06
N LEU A 4 68.66 21.55 -38.61
CA LEU A 4 67.59 20.56 -38.71
C LEU A 4 67.70 19.61 -37.51
N ILE A 5 66.68 19.59 -36.67
CA ILE A 5 66.58 18.68 -35.54
C ILE A 5 65.66 17.53 -35.95
N VAL A 6 66.17 16.29 -35.91
CA VAL A 6 65.42 15.09 -36.27
C VAL A 6 65.33 14.17 -35.06
N ILE A 7 64.12 13.79 -34.69
CA ILE A 7 63.88 12.83 -33.60
C ILE A 7 63.56 11.47 -34.22
N THR A 8 64.37 10.46 -33.93
CA THR A 8 64.24 9.12 -34.50
C THR A 8 64.63 8.05 -33.48
N ASP A 9 64.06 6.85 -33.61
CA ASP A 9 64.52 5.69 -32.86
C ASP A 9 65.96 5.33 -33.24
N ASN A 10 66.73 4.86 -32.25
CA ASN A 10 68.15 4.54 -32.39
C ASN A 10 68.46 3.51 -33.50
N SER A 11 67.51 2.63 -33.83
CA SER A 11 67.63 1.62 -34.88
C SER A 11 67.76 2.20 -36.31
N ASN A 12 67.24 3.41 -36.55
CA ASN A 12 67.22 4.04 -37.88
C ASN A 12 68.17 5.23 -38.03
N LYS A 13 68.90 5.58 -36.96
CA LYS A 13 69.74 6.79 -36.87
C LYS A 13 70.82 6.86 -37.95
N GLU A 14 71.61 5.80 -38.13
CA GLU A 14 72.77 5.84 -39.04
C GLU A 14 72.37 5.91 -40.52
N LYS A 15 71.29 5.19 -40.91
CA LYS A 15 70.81 5.14 -42.29
C LYS A 15 70.16 6.46 -42.75
N LEU A 16 69.51 7.16 -41.83
CA LEU A 16 68.93 8.49 -42.08
C LEU A 16 70.00 9.58 -42.05
N LEU A 17 71.01 9.47 -41.19
CA LEU A 17 72.08 10.44 -41.05
C LEU A 17 72.96 10.54 -42.30
N SER A 18 73.26 9.41 -42.95
CA SER A 18 73.98 9.40 -44.24
C SER A 18 73.15 10.02 -45.36
N SER A 19 71.88 9.65 -45.47
CA SER A 19 70.99 10.12 -46.55
C SER A 19 70.63 11.61 -46.47
N LEU A 20 70.52 12.16 -45.25
CA LEU A 20 70.12 13.55 -45.04
C LEU A 20 71.31 14.52 -45.13
N LYS A 21 72.49 14.14 -44.62
CA LYS A 21 73.71 14.97 -44.75
C LYS A 21 74.18 15.11 -46.20
N GLU A 22 73.97 14.08 -47.01
CA GLU A 22 74.35 14.11 -48.44
C GLU A 22 73.43 15.03 -49.26
N ARG A 23 72.15 15.13 -48.89
CA ARG A 23 71.13 15.89 -49.64
C ARG A 23 70.91 17.31 -49.16
N LEU A 24 71.22 17.61 -47.91
CA LEU A 24 70.97 18.91 -47.30
C LEU A 24 72.30 19.47 -46.78
N SER A 25 72.76 20.58 -47.35
CA SER A 25 73.93 21.32 -46.88
C SER A 25 73.66 22.09 -45.58
N ILE A 26 72.97 21.45 -44.63
CA ILE A 26 72.48 22.01 -43.36
C ILE A 26 73.00 21.14 -42.22
N GLU A 27 73.28 21.74 -41.07
CA GLU A 27 73.68 21.00 -39.87
C GLU A 27 72.48 20.22 -39.30
N VAL A 28 72.58 18.88 -39.29
CA VAL A 28 71.52 17.99 -38.80
C VAL A 28 71.92 17.37 -37.45
N GLU A 29 71.11 17.59 -36.43
CA GLU A 29 71.23 16.95 -35.12
C GLU A 29 70.13 15.92 -34.89
N PHE A 30 70.51 14.78 -34.31
CA PHE A 30 69.60 13.69 -34.02
C PHE A 30 69.49 13.47 -32.51
N TYR A 31 68.26 13.52 -32.01
CA TYR A 31 67.94 13.21 -30.61
C TYR A 31 67.11 11.93 -30.56
N SER A 32 67.41 11.09 -29.57
CA SER A 32 66.60 9.90 -29.32
C SER A 32 65.42 10.22 -28.38
N PRO A 33 64.26 9.57 -28.52
CA PRO A 33 63.13 9.77 -27.59
C PRO A 33 63.52 9.53 -26.12
N GLN A 34 64.47 8.64 -25.86
CA GLN A 34 64.99 8.36 -24.52
C GLN A 34 65.74 9.56 -23.93
N GLU A 35 66.53 10.28 -24.74
CA GLU A 35 67.25 11.50 -24.31
C GLU A 35 66.29 12.65 -23.97
N ILE A 36 65.12 12.70 -24.60
CA ILE A 36 64.13 13.76 -24.39
C ILE A 36 63.25 13.48 -23.18
N LEU A 37 62.83 12.23 -23.00
CA LEU A 37 61.90 11.82 -21.95
C LEU A 37 62.58 11.38 -20.65
N ASP A 38 63.90 11.25 -20.64
CA ASP A 38 64.67 10.68 -19.53
C ASP A 38 64.11 9.32 -19.05
N THR A 39 63.74 8.47 -20.00
CA THR A 39 63.16 7.14 -19.74
C THR A 39 63.87 6.03 -20.52
N PRO A 40 64.13 4.87 -19.90
CA PRO A 40 64.95 3.81 -20.50
C PRO A 40 64.27 3.06 -21.66
N ALA A 41 62.96 3.25 -21.88
CA ALA A 41 62.16 2.50 -22.86
C ALA A 41 61.23 3.39 -23.71
N GLY A 42 61.63 4.62 -24.02
CA GLY A 42 60.83 5.50 -24.88
C GLY A 42 61.04 5.21 -26.38
N ASP A 43 59.97 4.93 -27.11
CA ASP A 43 59.96 4.95 -28.58
C ASP A 43 59.37 6.29 -29.11
N VAL A 44 59.44 6.54 -30.42
CA VAL A 44 58.84 7.73 -31.03
C VAL A 44 57.33 7.84 -30.74
N ASN A 45 56.61 6.72 -30.59
CA ASN A 45 55.18 6.75 -30.29
C ASN A 45 54.89 7.20 -28.85
N THR A 46 55.74 6.80 -27.91
CA THR A 46 55.68 7.21 -26.51
C THR A 46 55.89 8.73 -26.40
N LEU A 47 56.82 9.28 -27.19
CA LEU A 47 57.02 10.73 -27.26
C LEU A 47 55.79 11.45 -27.86
N LYS A 48 55.16 10.88 -28.90
CA LYS A 48 53.91 11.42 -29.48
C LYS A 48 52.75 11.38 -28.48
N ALA A 49 52.62 10.30 -27.71
CA ALA A 49 51.59 10.18 -26.69
C ALA A 49 51.82 11.17 -25.54
N TYR A 50 53.07 11.31 -25.09
CA TYR A 50 53.44 12.26 -24.05
C TYR A 50 53.22 13.72 -24.48
N SER A 51 53.56 14.07 -25.72
CA SER A 51 53.32 15.42 -26.26
C SER A 51 51.84 15.74 -26.43
N ALA A 52 51.02 14.77 -26.83
CA ALA A 52 49.56 14.93 -26.89
C ALA A 52 48.95 15.22 -25.51
N LEU A 53 49.42 14.54 -24.46
CA LEU A 53 48.96 14.76 -23.08
C LEU A 53 49.40 16.12 -22.52
N THR A 54 50.61 16.56 -22.84
CA THR A 54 51.20 17.81 -22.32
C THR A 54 50.90 19.03 -23.20
N PHE A 55 50.21 18.85 -24.34
CA PHE A 55 49.87 19.93 -25.28
C PHE A 55 49.13 21.10 -24.61
N SER A 56 48.26 20.80 -23.64
CA SER A 56 47.50 21.81 -22.88
C SER A 56 48.36 22.67 -21.93
N GLN A 57 49.61 22.24 -21.68
CA GLN A 57 50.56 22.88 -20.77
C GLN A 57 51.60 23.74 -21.51
N LEU A 58 51.48 23.88 -22.84
CA LEU A 58 52.38 24.71 -23.63
C LEU A 58 52.28 26.19 -23.22
N PRO A 59 53.41 26.91 -23.13
CA PRO A 59 53.42 28.32 -22.75
C PRO A 59 52.62 29.17 -23.75
N LYS A 60 51.87 30.14 -23.22
CA LYS A 60 51.08 31.09 -24.04
C LYS A 60 52.00 31.79 -25.05
N GLY A 61 51.82 31.50 -26.34
CA GLY A 61 52.60 32.10 -27.44
C GLY A 61 53.29 31.08 -28.34
N PHE A 62 53.42 29.81 -27.91
CA PHE A 62 53.91 28.74 -28.77
C PHE A 62 52.73 28.05 -29.50
N LEU A 63 52.60 28.32 -30.80
CA LEU A 63 51.61 27.71 -31.69
C LEU A 63 52.36 26.86 -32.72
N PRO A 64 52.56 25.56 -32.47
CA PRO A 64 53.18 24.70 -33.48
C PRO A 64 52.28 24.67 -34.71
N LEU A 65 52.84 24.99 -35.88
CA LEU A 65 52.20 24.73 -37.17
C LEU A 65 52.23 23.21 -37.38
N LEU A 66 51.12 22.56 -37.08
CA LEU A 66 50.92 21.14 -37.33
C LEU A 66 50.48 20.99 -38.78
N GLU A 67 51.40 20.58 -39.64
CA GLU A 67 51.08 20.21 -41.01
C GLU A 67 50.55 18.77 -41.01
N ASP A 68 49.37 18.56 -41.58
CA ASP A 68 48.63 17.30 -41.49
C ASP A 68 49.34 16.25 -42.38
N SER A 69 50.17 15.40 -41.78
CA SER A 69 50.82 14.30 -42.51
C SER A 69 49.78 13.21 -42.76
N SER A 70 48.99 13.38 -43.81
CA SER A 70 47.99 12.42 -44.25
C SER A 70 48.64 11.15 -44.79
N THR A 71 49.02 10.22 -43.91
CA THR A 71 48.95 8.76 -44.08
C THR A 71 49.54 8.05 -42.85
N CYS A 72 48.71 7.78 -41.84
CA CYS A 72 48.92 6.63 -40.97
C CYS A 72 47.58 6.10 -40.49
N PHE A 73 47.16 4.98 -41.07
CA PHE A 73 45.97 4.22 -40.70
C PHE A 73 46.13 3.66 -39.28
N LEU A 74 45.33 4.16 -38.35
CA LEU A 74 44.89 3.44 -37.16
C LEU A 74 43.42 3.81 -36.97
N GLY A 75 42.55 2.79 -36.93
CA GLY A 75 41.10 2.95 -36.90
C GLY A 75 40.63 3.86 -35.76
N GLY A 76 40.41 5.12 -36.08
CA GLY A 76 39.80 6.09 -35.19
C GLY A 76 38.29 6.05 -35.40
N ALA A 77 37.54 5.69 -34.36
CA ALA A 77 36.12 5.96 -34.31
C ALA A 77 35.88 7.41 -34.74
N LYS A 78 34.96 7.63 -35.69
CA LYS A 78 34.53 8.98 -36.07
C LYS A 78 34.06 9.69 -34.80
N ALA A 79 34.90 10.55 -34.24
CA ALA A 79 34.47 11.49 -33.22
C ALA A 79 33.47 12.41 -33.91
N LEU A 80 32.18 12.14 -33.69
CA LEU A 80 31.10 13.04 -34.04
C LEU A 80 31.34 14.33 -33.26
N TYR A 81 32.04 15.28 -33.88
CA TYR A 81 32.13 16.65 -33.41
C TYR A 81 30.74 17.27 -33.55
N TYR A 82 29.90 17.05 -32.54
CA TYR A 82 28.68 17.82 -32.37
C TYR A 82 29.10 19.19 -31.85
N SER A 83 28.97 20.23 -32.66
CA SER A 83 29.11 21.61 -32.21
C SER A 83 27.91 21.92 -31.31
N ILE A 84 28.02 21.56 -30.02
CA ILE A 84 26.98 21.85 -29.04
C ILE A 84 26.88 23.36 -28.91
N ASN A 85 25.75 23.91 -29.31
CA ASN A 85 25.48 25.33 -29.14
C ASN A 85 25.35 25.61 -27.63
N LEU A 86 26.38 26.20 -27.04
CA LEU A 86 26.46 26.52 -25.60
C LEU A 86 25.28 27.36 -25.12
N PHE A 87 24.69 28.18 -26.01
CA PHE A 87 23.48 28.93 -25.72
C PHE A 87 22.27 28.02 -25.47
N LEU A 88 22.05 27.02 -26.34
CA LEU A 88 20.99 26.02 -26.16
C LEU A 88 21.19 25.18 -24.90
N LEU A 89 22.43 24.81 -24.60
CA LEU A 89 22.76 24.09 -23.36
C LEU A 89 22.42 24.94 -22.12
N GLY A 90 22.76 26.23 -22.14
CA GLY A 90 22.44 27.17 -21.06
C GLY A 90 20.93 27.32 -20.85
N VAL A 91 20.16 27.46 -21.93
CA VAL A 91 18.68 27.54 -21.85
C VAL A 91 18.10 26.26 -21.25
N LEU A 92 18.59 25.08 -21.66
CA LEU A 92 18.12 23.79 -21.13
C LEU A 92 18.40 23.64 -19.63
N ILE A 93 19.57 24.08 -19.16
CA ILE A 93 19.94 24.05 -17.74
C ILE A 93 19.00 24.96 -16.93
N ILE A 94 18.74 26.18 -17.41
CA ILE A 94 17.84 27.13 -16.73
C ILE A 94 16.41 26.56 -16.66
N LEU A 95 15.91 25.95 -17.74
CA LEU A 95 14.60 25.29 -17.75
C LEU A 95 14.54 24.10 -16.79
N GLY A 96 15.63 23.32 -16.68
CA GLY A 96 15.74 22.23 -15.71
C GLY A 96 15.69 22.73 -14.26
N ILE A 97 16.39 23.82 -13.94
CA ILE A 97 16.37 24.42 -12.60
C ILE A 97 14.98 24.98 -12.30
N PHE A 98 14.38 25.71 -13.25
CA PHE A 98 13.07 26.33 -13.07
C PHE A 98 11.96 25.29 -12.88
N SER A 99 11.94 24.23 -13.69
CA SER A 99 10.98 23.13 -13.55
C SER A 99 11.12 22.41 -12.21
N SER A 100 12.33 22.15 -11.74
CA SER A 100 12.60 21.57 -10.41
C SER A 100 12.06 22.46 -9.28
N LEU A 101 12.25 23.77 -9.39
CA LEU A 101 11.79 24.75 -8.40
C LEU A 101 10.25 24.84 -8.35
N VAL A 102 9.59 24.81 -9.51
CA VAL A 102 8.13 24.75 -9.63
C VAL A 102 7.57 23.45 -9.05
N LEU A 103 8.19 22.30 -9.33
CA LEU A 103 7.77 21.02 -8.73
C LEU A 103 7.90 21.03 -7.21
N ASN A 104 9.03 21.51 -6.68
CA ASN A 104 9.27 21.57 -5.24
C ASN A 104 8.26 22.46 -4.51
N THR A 105 7.94 23.63 -5.08
CA THR A 105 6.93 24.54 -4.50
C THR A 105 5.53 23.96 -4.55
N SER A 106 5.13 23.33 -5.65
CA SER A 106 3.85 22.64 -5.79
C SER A 106 3.68 21.48 -4.81
N LEU A 107 4.71 20.64 -4.65
CA LEU A 107 4.71 19.52 -3.70
C LEU A 107 4.61 20.01 -2.25
N LYS A 108 5.37 21.05 -1.88
CA LYS A 108 5.27 21.69 -0.55
C LYS A 108 3.86 22.23 -0.28
N GLY A 109 3.21 22.82 -1.29
CA GLY A 109 1.83 23.29 -1.20
C GLY A 109 0.84 22.15 -0.90
N ARG A 110 0.95 21.03 -1.62
CA ARG A 110 0.11 19.84 -1.40
C ARG A 110 0.32 19.23 -0.01
N ILE A 111 1.57 19.12 0.45
CA ILE A 111 1.89 18.61 1.79
C ILE A 111 1.26 19.50 2.86
N LYS A 112 1.43 20.83 2.78
CA LYS A 112 0.81 21.75 3.73
C LYS A 112 -0.71 21.68 3.72
N PHE A 113 -1.33 21.50 2.55
CA PHE A 113 -2.77 21.33 2.45
C PHE A 113 -3.24 20.05 3.14
N LEU A 114 -2.55 18.93 2.91
CA LEU A 114 -2.84 17.66 3.57
C LEU A 114 -2.65 17.76 5.08
N GLU A 115 -1.57 18.36 5.54
CA GLU A 115 -1.29 18.58 6.97
C GLU A 115 -2.41 19.41 7.62
N LYS A 116 -2.87 20.47 6.95
CA LYS A 116 -4.00 21.30 7.43
C LYS A 116 -5.31 20.51 7.45
N LYS A 117 -5.53 19.60 6.50
CA LYS A 117 -6.72 18.73 6.47
C LYS A 117 -6.68 17.73 7.63
N VAL A 118 -5.53 17.12 7.89
CA VAL A 118 -5.31 16.19 9.01
C VAL A 118 -5.48 16.91 10.35
N LYS A 119 -4.86 18.08 10.56
CA LYS A 119 -5.04 18.87 11.80
C LYS A 119 -6.50 19.23 12.06
N ARG A 120 -7.26 19.59 11.02
CA ARG A 120 -8.70 19.82 11.15
C ARG A 120 -9.46 18.55 11.57
N MET A 121 -9.15 17.41 10.96
CA MET A 121 -9.77 16.14 11.36
C MET A 121 -9.40 15.76 12.80
N GLU A 122 -8.14 15.95 13.21
CA GLU A 122 -7.67 15.69 14.57
C GLU A 122 -8.36 16.60 15.61
N SER A 123 -8.73 17.84 15.25
CA SER A 123 -9.51 18.70 16.14
C SER A 123 -10.96 18.25 16.34
N ILE A 124 -11.56 17.60 15.33
CA ILE A 124 -12.94 17.11 15.38
C ILE A 124 -13.00 15.74 16.06
N PHE A 125 -12.02 14.89 15.79
CA PHE A 125 -11.86 13.55 16.37
C PHE A 125 -10.48 13.46 17.01
N PRO A 126 -10.31 13.95 18.26
CA PRO A 126 -9.04 13.89 18.94
C PRO A 126 -8.63 12.42 19.09
N LEU A 127 -7.54 12.03 18.41
CA LEU A 127 -6.94 10.72 18.62
C LEU A 127 -6.57 10.61 20.10
N GLU A 128 -7.08 9.57 20.76
CA GLU A 128 -6.66 9.26 22.13
C GLU A 128 -5.13 9.21 22.17
N ARG A 129 -4.54 9.80 23.22
CA ARG A 129 -3.08 9.94 23.36
C ARG A 129 -2.33 8.60 23.20
N ARG A 130 -3.01 7.49 23.53
CA ARG A 130 -2.49 6.12 23.40
C ARG A 130 -2.18 5.68 21.97
N PHE A 131 -2.67 6.40 20.96
CA PHE A 131 -2.44 6.09 19.54
C PHE A 131 -1.45 7.06 18.88
N LYS A 132 -0.98 8.10 19.59
CA LYS A 132 0.04 9.01 19.08
C LYS A 132 1.39 8.31 19.12
N GLY A 133 2.00 8.14 17.95
CA GLY A 133 3.30 7.46 17.79
C GLY A 133 3.21 5.99 17.38
N GLU A 134 2.00 5.45 17.27
CA GLU A 134 1.79 4.09 16.74
C GLU A 134 2.04 4.02 15.23
N SER A 135 2.54 2.88 14.78
CA SER A 135 2.75 2.63 13.35
C SER A 135 1.40 2.56 12.60
N SER A 136 1.39 2.94 11.32
CA SER A 136 0.19 2.86 10.48
C SER A 136 -0.37 1.45 10.38
N GLU A 137 0.49 0.43 10.45
CA GLU A 137 0.10 -0.98 10.48
C GLU A 137 -0.58 -1.37 11.79
N THR A 138 -0.07 -0.91 12.94
CA THR A 138 -0.69 -1.16 14.25
C THR A 138 -2.09 -0.55 14.28
N LEU A 139 -2.24 0.69 13.81
CA LEU A 139 -3.53 1.38 13.77
C LEU A 139 -4.54 0.64 12.89
N ARG A 140 -4.11 0.09 11.74
CA ARG A 140 -4.97 -0.73 10.86
C ARG A 140 -5.43 -2.02 11.55
N LYS A 141 -4.55 -2.69 12.30
CA LYS A 141 -4.93 -3.91 13.05
C LYS A 141 -5.97 -3.60 14.11
N ILE A 142 -5.75 -2.55 14.90
CA ILE A 142 -6.69 -2.09 15.93
C ILE A 142 -8.04 -1.75 15.31
N LEU A 143 -8.04 -1.07 14.16
CA LEU A 143 -9.28 -0.67 13.48
C LEU A 143 -10.07 -1.89 13.01
N LYS A 144 -9.40 -2.89 12.40
CA LYS A 144 -10.04 -4.16 12.01
C LYS A 144 -10.60 -4.94 13.21
N GLU A 145 -9.87 -5.01 14.32
CA GLU A 145 -10.36 -5.68 15.53
C GLU A 145 -11.59 -4.99 16.11
N ARG A 146 -11.60 -3.65 16.14
CA ARG A 146 -12.75 -2.87 16.61
C ARG A 146 -13.96 -3.02 15.69
N GLU A 147 -13.73 -3.01 14.38
CA GLU A 147 -14.77 -3.22 13.37
C GLU A 147 -15.39 -4.61 13.48
N ALA A 148 -14.57 -5.65 13.67
CA ALA A 148 -15.06 -7.01 13.91
C ALA A 148 -15.91 -7.10 15.18
N LYS A 149 -15.51 -6.42 16.27
CA LYS A 149 -16.31 -6.35 17.51
C LYS A 149 -17.65 -5.63 17.30
N ILE A 150 -17.64 -4.53 16.55
CA ILE A 150 -18.87 -3.79 16.23
C ILE A 150 -19.80 -4.64 15.38
N ASN A 151 -19.28 -5.33 14.37
CA ASN A 151 -20.09 -6.21 13.52
C ASN A 151 -20.67 -7.38 14.32
N ALA A 152 -19.90 -8.00 15.21
CA ALA A 152 -20.41 -9.04 16.09
C ALA A 152 -21.52 -8.53 17.04
N ILE A 153 -21.46 -7.27 17.47
CA ILE A 153 -22.53 -6.64 18.26
C ILE A 153 -23.75 -6.35 17.38
N LYS A 154 -23.56 -5.85 16.16
CA LYS A 154 -24.65 -5.59 15.20
C LYS A 154 -25.38 -6.86 14.82
N GLU A 155 -24.66 -7.93 14.50
CA GLU A 155 -25.26 -9.24 14.20
C GLU A 155 -26.10 -9.76 15.37
N ARG A 156 -25.65 -9.54 16.62
CA ARG A 156 -26.45 -9.86 17.80
C ARG A 156 -27.66 -8.94 17.97
N MET A 157 -27.53 -7.65 17.66
CA MET A 157 -28.62 -6.67 17.72
C MET A 157 -29.70 -6.95 16.67
N ASP A 158 -29.30 -7.28 15.44
CA ASP A 158 -30.20 -7.62 14.34
C ASP A 158 -30.89 -8.98 14.57
N ALA A 159 -30.34 -9.84 15.45
CA ALA A 159 -30.98 -11.07 15.89
C ALA A 159 -32.05 -10.87 16.99
N PHE A 160 -32.14 -9.68 17.60
CA PHE A 160 -33.26 -9.37 18.50
C PHE A 160 -34.50 -9.11 17.67
N VAL A 161 -35.37 -10.11 17.66
CA VAL A 161 -36.73 -10.00 17.13
C VAL A 161 -37.51 -9.04 18.03
N ASP A 162 -38.29 -8.13 17.44
CA ASP A 162 -39.21 -7.32 18.22
C ASP A 162 -40.25 -8.23 18.88
N ILE A 163 -40.22 -8.28 20.22
CA ILE A 163 -41.04 -9.16 21.05
C ILE A 163 -42.43 -8.56 21.27
N ALA A 164 -42.59 -7.24 21.15
CA ALA A 164 -43.86 -6.58 21.46
C ALA A 164 -45.03 -7.11 20.60
N PRO A 165 -44.89 -7.31 19.27
CA PRO A 165 -45.93 -7.90 18.44
C PRO A 165 -46.27 -9.35 18.83
N ILE A 166 -45.28 -10.11 19.27
CA ILE A 166 -45.44 -11.52 19.69
C ILE A 166 -46.31 -11.60 20.93
N LEU A 167 -46.03 -10.76 21.94
CA LEU A 167 -46.79 -10.73 23.18
C LEU A 167 -48.22 -10.20 22.98
N GLU A 168 -48.39 -9.19 22.12
CA GLU A 168 -49.72 -8.66 21.78
C GLU A 168 -50.60 -9.72 21.12
N ARG A 169 -50.04 -10.49 20.16
CA ARG A 169 -50.77 -11.57 19.50
C ARG A 169 -51.06 -12.74 20.42
N LEU A 170 -50.11 -13.11 21.29
CA LEU A 170 -50.30 -14.22 22.22
C LEU A 170 -51.54 -14.03 23.10
N GLY A 171 -51.80 -12.81 23.58
CA GLY A 171 -53.00 -12.48 24.33
C GLY A 171 -54.30 -12.70 23.55
N SER A 172 -54.30 -12.46 22.24
CA SER A 172 -55.48 -12.65 21.38
C SER A 172 -55.80 -14.11 21.05
N LEU A 173 -54.83 -15.02 21.21
CA LEU A 173 -54.96 -16.44 20.87
C LEU A 173 -55.49 -17.29 22.03
N LEU A 174 -55.58 -16.71 23.24
CA LEU A 174 -56.01 -17.41 24.45
C LEU A 174 -57.51 -17.77 24.36
N PRO A 175 -57.87 -19.06 24.41
CA PRO A 175 -59.26 -19.46 24.47
C PRO A 175 -59.88 -19.10 25.84
N GLN A 176 -61.20 -19.05 25.89
CA GLN A 176 -61.93 -18.72 27.11
C GLN A 176 -61.58 -19.68 28.25
N GLY A 177 -61.31 -19.13 29.45
CA GLY A 177 -60.95 -19.91 30.64
C GLY A 177 -59.46 -20.25 30.76
N VAL A 178 -58.62 -19.77 29.83
CA VAL A 178 -57.16 -19.87 29.88
C VAL A 178 -56.57 -18.54 30.35
N TRP A 179 -55.62 -18.59 31.28
CA TRP A 179 -54.77 -17.43 31.61
C TRP A 179 -53.30 -17.84 31.66
N LEU A 180 -52.43 -16.89 31.34
CA LEU A 180 -50.99 -17.08 31.39
C LEU A 180 -50.46 -16.75 32.79
N GLU A 181 -49.50 -17.54 33.23
CA GLU A 181 -48.75 -17.32 34.47
C GLU A 181 -47.40 -16.70 34.14
N GLU A 182 -46.62 -17.35 33.28
CA GLU A 182 -45.26 -16.95 32.96
C GLU A 182 -45.00 -17.09 31.45
N VAL A 183 -44.32 -16.10 30.87
CA VAL A 183 -43.84 -16.12 29.49
C VAL A 183 -42.36 -15.81 29.51
N ASN A 184 -41.54 -16.84 29.37
CA ASN A 184 -40.09 -16.76 29.39
C ASN A 184 -39.54 -16.79 27.97
N LEU A 185 -38.88 -15.71 27.56
CA LEU A 185 -38.27 -15.57 26.26
C LEU A 185 -36.77 -15.66 26.39
N SER A 186 -36.16 -16.58 25.64
CA SER A 186 -34.72 -16.81 25.70
C SER A 186 -34.12 -16.94 24.30
N TYR A 187 -32.83 -16.61 24.19
CA TYR A 187 -32.05 -16.80 22.96
C TYR A 187 -30.96 -17.83 23.20
N PRO A 188 -31.28 -19.14 23.21
CA PRO A 188 -30.28 -20.16 23.41
C PRO A 188 -29.25 -20.09 22.29
N LYS A 189 -27.98 -19.90 22.69
CA LYS A 189 -26.83 -19.72 21.79
C LYS A 189 -26.90 -18.49 20.87
N GLY A 190 -27.86 -17.58 21.06
CA GLY A 190 -27.96 -16.32 20.32
C GLY A 190 -28.40 -16.45 18.86
N VAL A 191 -29.08 -17.54 18.48
CA VAL A 191 -29.43 -17.82 17.08
C VAL A 191 -30.94 -17.81 16.83
N SER A 192 -31.73 -18.44 17.70
CA SER A 192 -33.19 -18.50 17.59
C SER A 192 -33.84 -18.03 18.89
N LEU A 193 -34.98 -17.36 18.77
CA LEU A 193 -35.84 -17.05 19.90
C LEU A 193 -36.54 -18.34 20.33
N GLU A 194 -36.52 -18.66 21.61
CA GLU A 194 -37.34 -19.70 22.21
C GLU A 194 -38.27 -19.06 23.25
N ALA A 195 -39.53 -19.51 23.28
CA ALA A 195 -40.50 -19.06 24.26
C ALA A 195 -41.01 -20.25 25.09
N GLU A 196 -40.94 -20.14 26.40
CA GLU A 196 -41.57 -21.06 27.35
C GLU A 196 -42.76 -20.34 27.99
N ILE A 197 -43.95 -20.90 27.80
CA ILE A 197 -45.21 -20.32 28.25
C ILE A 197 -45.84 -21.28 29.25
N SER A 198 -46.09 -20.81 30.46
CA SER A 198 -46.90 -21.49 31.45
C SER A 198 -48.20 -20.77 31.71
N GLY A 199 -49.21 -21.52 32.13
CA GLY A 199 -50.50 -20.96 32.48
C GLY A 199 -51.44 -22.00 33.04
N TYR A 200 -52.66 -21.54 33.29
CA TYR A 200 -53.70 -22.34 33.89
C TYR A 200 -54.97 -22.30 33.06
N ILE A 201 -55.76 -23.36 33.18
CA ILE A 201 -57.05 -23.52 32.53
C ILE A 201 -58.07 -23.92 33.59
N TRP A 202 -59.19 -23.22 33.64
CA TRP A 202 -60.31 -23.57 34.49
C TRP A 202 -61.64 -23.42 33.75
N LEU A 203 -62.30 -24.55 33.51
CA LEU A 203 -63.63 -24.60 32.89
C LEU A 203 -64.61 -25.50 33.67
N GLY A 204 -64.19 -26.00 34.82
CA GLY A 204 -65.00 -26.85 35.71
C GLY A 204 -65.19 -28.29 35.21
N ASP A 205 -64.69 -28.62 34.03
CA ASP A 205 -64.77 -29.94 33.40
C ASP A 205 -63.44 -30.25 32.70
N SER A 206 -62.82 -31.38 33.09
CA SER A 206 -61.52 -31.82 32.57
C SER A 206 -61.53 -32.05 31.06
N ALA A 207 -62.66 -32.44 30.47
CA ALA A 207 -62.77 -32.59 29.01
C ALA A 207 -62.68 -31.22 28.33
N LYS A 208 -63.42 -30.24 28.85
CA LYS A 208 -63.41 -28.86 28.33
C LYS A 208 -62.06 -28.18 28.50
N GLU A 209 -61.35 -28.45 29.59
CA GLU A 209 -60.00 -27.95 29.82
C GLU A 209 -58.99 -28.53 28.82
N THR A 210 -59.18 -29.79 28.42
CA THR A 210 -58.37 -30.42 27.38
C THR A 210 -58.67 -29.83 26.01
N ASP A 211 -59.95 -29.67 25.67
CA ASP A 211 -60.36 -29.01 24.42
C ASP A 211 -59.85 -27.56 24.32
N ALA A 212 -59.81 -26.84 25.44
CA ALA A 212 -59.28 -25.47 25.49
C ALA A 212 -57.76 -25.45 25.27
N LEU A 213 -57.02 -26.41 25.83
CA LEU A 213 -55.59 -26.56 25.58
C LEU A 213 -55.32 -26.91 24.10
N ASP A 214 -56.08 -27.84 23.52
CA ASP A 214 -55.93 -28.22 22.12
C ASP A 214 -56.26 -27.04 21.18
N LYS A 215 -57.28 -26.24 21.52
CA LYS A 215 -57.58 -24.98 20.81
C LYS A 215 -56.46 -23.96 20.92
N LEU A 216 -55.86 -23.79 22.10
CA LEU A 216 -54.70 -22.90 22.27
C LEU A 216 -53.55 -23.33 21.36
N ILE A 217 -53.24 -24.63 21.35
CA ILE A 217 -52.18 -25.20 20.51
C ILE A 217 -52.47 -25.00 19.02
N SER A 218 -53.73 -25.22 18.58
CA SER A 218 -54.14 -24.99 17.18
C SER A 218 -54.03 -23.52 16.80
N ASN A 219 -54.54 -22.62 17.65
CA ASN A 219 -54.50 -21.17 17.44
C ASN A 219 -53.06 -20.68 17.26
N ILE A 220 -52.13 -21.14 18.10
CA ILE A 220 -50.71 -20.78 17.99
C ILE A 220 -50.08 -21.35 16.71
N ARG A 221 -50.42 -22.59 16.32
CA ARG A 221 -49.89 -23.24 15.09
C ARG A 221 -50.40 -22.62 13.79
N GLU A 222 -51.60 -22.07 13.80
CA GLU A 222 -52.25 -21.45 12.64
C GLU A 222 -51.87 -19.99 12.44
N GLU A 223 -51.26 -19.35 13.45
CA GLU A 223 -50.88 -17.94 13.39
C GLU A 223 -49.58 -17.74 12.58
N GLU A 224 -49.66 -16.94 11.51
CA GLU A 224 -48.59 -16.82 10.52
C GLU A 224 -47.32 -16.12 11.03
N GLU A 225 -47.41 -15.19 11.97
CA GLU A 225 -46.26 -14.44 12.48
C GLU A 225 -45.46 -15.21 13.53
N LEU A 226 -46.14 -15.89 14.45
CA LEU A 226 -45.58 -16.82 15.40
C LEU A 226 -44.89 -17.96 14.65
N LYS A 227 -45.51 -18.52 13.60
CA LYS A 227 -44.90 -19.59 12.81
C LYS A 227 -43.61 -19.18 12.09
N LYS A 228 -43.45 -17.89 11.73
CA LYS A 228 -42.21 -17.38 11.11
C LYS A 228 -41.04 -17.30 12.10
N ILE A 229 -41.34 -17.10 13.38
CA ILE A 229 -40.35 -16.81 14.42
C ILE A 229 -40.12 -18.03 15.32
N LEU A 230 -41.17 -18.78 15.59
CA LEU A 230 -41.31 -19.91 16.50
C LEU A 230 -42.06 -21.04 15.77
N SER A 231 -41.31 -21.80 14.98
CA SER A 231 -41.83 -22.76 14.00
C SER A 231 -42.34 -24.07 14.60
N HIS A 232 -41.85 -24.44 15.79
CA HIS A 232 -42.15 -25.67 16.48
C HIS A 232 -42.83 -25.38 17.82
N LEU A 233 -43.79 -26.23 18.18
CA LEU A 233 -44.54 -26.15 19.44
C LEU A 233 -44.58 -27.53 20.08
N ASP A 234 -44.00 -27.63 21.27
CA ASP A 234 -43.98 -28.82 22.11
C ASP A 234 -44.73 -28.55 23.43
N LEU A 235 -45.64 -29.46 23.79
CA LEU A 235 -46.26 -29.46 25.12
C LEU A 235 -45.29 -30.14 26.10
N VAL A 236 -44.70 -29.35 26.99
CA VAL A 236 -43.70 -29.80 27.96
C VAL A 236 -44.37 -30.59 29.08
N GLY A 237 -45.55 -30.14 29.52
CA GLY A 237 -46.26 -30.76 30.63
C GLY A 237 -47.70 -30.28 30.77
N LYS A 238 -48.52 -31.16 31.34
CA LYS A 238 -49.90 -30.89 31.75
C LYS A 238 -50.11 -31.54 33.11
N GLU A 239 -50.40 -30.73 34.12
CA GLU A 239 -50.58 -31.18 35.49
C GLU A 239 -51.87 -30.61 36.07
N THR A 240 -52.45 -31.30 37.04
CA THR A 240 -53.59 -30.76 37.80
C THR A 240 -53.06 -30.14 39.08
N GLU A 241 -53.35 -28.87 39.29
CA GLU A 241 -53.01 -28.15 40.52
C GLU A 241 -54.26 -27.68 41.27
N ILE A 242 -54.10 -27.39 42.55
CA ILE A 242 -55.15 -26.76 43.37
C ILE A 242 -54.71 -25.32 43.61
N LEU A 243 -55.40 -24.38 42.97
CA LEU A 243 -55.12 -22.95 43.08
C LEU A 243 -56.30 -22.30 43.80
N GLU A 244 -56.04 -21.68 44.95
CA GLU A 244 -57.07 -21.07 45.82
C GLU A 244 -58.26 -21.99 46.16
N GLY A 245 -58.02 -23.30 46.26
CA GLY A 245 -59.05 -24.31 46.55
C GLY A 245 -59.86 -24.79 45.34
N LEU A 246 -59.57 -24.28 44.13
CA LEU A 246 -60.13 -24.75 42.88
C LEU A 246 -59.15 -25.67 42.16
N ARG A 247 -59.68 -26.78 41.62
CA ARG A 247 -58.90 -27.68 40.77
C ARG A 247 -58.75 -27.05 39.39
N VAL A 248 -57.50 -26.76 39.00
CA VAL A 248 -57.15 -26.13 37.73
C VAL A 248 -56.15 -27.01 36.97
N THR A 249 -56.16 -26.93 35.64
CA THR A 249 -55.15 -27.58 34.81
C THR A 249 -54.02 -26.61 34.54
N HIS A 250 -52.80 -26.93 35.00
CA HIS A 250 -51.58 -26.21 34.66
C HIS A 250 -50.97 -26.79 33.37
N PHE A 251 -50.50 -25.91 32.49
CA PHE A 251 -49.82 -26.30 31.26
C PHE A 251 -48.48 -25.59 31.11
N ARG A 252 -47.54 -26.25 30.44
CA ARG A 252 -46.34 -25.65 29.88
C ARG A 252 -46.16 -25.99 28.42
N ILE A 253 -45.95 -24.97 27.61
CA ILE A 253 -45.70 -25.05 26.18
C ILE A 253 -44.34 -24.42 25.89
N ARG A 254 -43.55 -25.07 25.03
CA ARG A 254 -42.30 -24.56 24.51
C ARG A 254 -42.42 -24.31 23.01
N LEU A 255 -41.94 -23.15 22.57
CA LEU A 255 -41.95 -22.66 21.21
C LEU A 255 -40.50 -22.40 20.74
N TYR A 256 -40.10 -22.84 19.54
CA TYR A 256 -38.74 -22.66 18.98
C TYR A 256 -38.65 -22.69 17.45
#